data_AF-A0A803Q9N5-F1
#
_entry.id   AF-A0A803Q9N5-F1
#
_cell.length_a   1.000
_cell.length_b   1.000
_cell.length_c   1.000
_cell.angle_alpha   90.00
_cell.angle_beta   90.00
_cell.angle_gamma   90.00
#
_symmetry.space_group_name_H-M   'P 1'
#
loop_
_entity.id
_entity.type
_entity.pdbx_description
1 polymer ?
#
loop_
_entity_poly.entity_id
_entity_poly.type
_entity_poly.pdbx_seq_one_letter_code
_entity_poly.pdbx_strand_id
1 'polypeptide(L)'
;MYNLESYKASADSFMCTLVPESSSSHIEYTPGGLIYKPGGSNLQHSTTITFLMLVYANYLAKTSQTLNCGNINVSPTWLRQQAKKQVDYILGDNPMGMSYMVGYSDRYPKRVHHRGSSLPSVKEHPQAIACKEGSTYFNSSDANPNVLVGAIVGGPGKDDVYEDDRADFRKSEPTTYINAPFVGALAYFVANPNL
;
A
#
# COMPACT_ATOMS: atom_id res chain seq x y z
N MET A 1 -6.20 15.35 -30.94
CA MET A 1 -6.53 13.91 -30.97
C MET A 1 -5.37 13.19 -30.28
N TYR A 2 -5.56 12.64 -29.09
CA TYR A 2 -4.50 11.87 -28.43
C TYR A 2 -4.35 10.54 -29.17
N ASN A 3 -3.20 10.29 -29.79
CA ASN A 3 -2.88 9.02 -30.45
C ASN A 3 -2.48 7.98 -29.39
N LEU A 4 -2.54 6.68 -29.71
CA LEU A 4 -2.18 5.61 -28.76
C LEU A 4 -0.72 5.71 -28.27
N GLU A 5 0.16 6.29 -29.08
CA GLU A 5 1.56 6.55 -28.73
C GLU A 5 1.70 7.51 -27.56
N SER A 6 0.84 8.53 -27.47
CA SER A 6 0.87 9.49 -26.34
C SER A 6 0.59 8.82 -24.99
N TYR A 7 -0.35 7.86 -24.94
CA TYR A 7 -0.61 7.10 -23.72
C TYR A 7 0.58 6.21 -23.34
N LYS A 8 1.23 5.59 -24.32
CA LYS A 8 2.47 4.84 -24.08
C LYS A 8 3.55 5.77 -23.55
N ALA A 9 3.81 6.90 -24.18
CA ALA A 9 4.82 7.86 -23.74
C ALA A 9 4.56 8.35 -22.29
N SER A 10 3.29 8.57 -21.90
CA SER A 10 2.93 8.89 -20.52
C SER A 10 3.19 7.73 -19.55
N ALA A 11 2.86 6.50 -19.94
CA ALA A 11 3.13 5.32 -19.11
C ALA A 11 4.63 5.05 -18.95
N ASP A 12 5.40 5.17 -20.03
CA ASP A 12 6.85 5.05 -20.04
C ASP A 12 7.47 6.11 -19.12
N SER A 13 7.08 7.38 -19.30
CA SER A 13 7.53 8.50 -18.48
C SER A 13 7.25 8.25 -17.00
N PHE A 14 6.00 7.87 -16.66
CA PHE A 14 5.61 7.55 -15.28
C PHE A 14 6.44 6.42 -14.68
N MET A 15 6.65 5.32 -15.40
CA MET A 15 7.43 4.19 -14.89
C MET A 15 8.90 4.56 -14.67
N CYS A 16 9.46 5.43 -15.51
CA CYS A 16 10.81 5.96 -15.33
C CYS A 16 10.98 6.85 -14.11
N THR A 17 9.89 7.37 -13.53
CA THR A 17 9.93 8.12 -12.26
C THR A 17 10.19 7.24 -11.05
N LEU A 18 9.92 5.94 -11.17
CA LEU A 18 10.05 4.94 -10.10
C LEU A 18 11.46 4.35 -10.02
N VAL A 19 12.32 4.65 -10.99
CA VAL A 19 13.67 4.10 -11.14
C VAL A 19 14.64 5.08 -10.46
N PRO A 20 15.21 4.76 -9.27
CA PRO A 20 15.99 5.73 -8.51
C PRO A 20 17.17 6.33 -9.26
N GLU A 21 17.82 5.54 -10.11
CA GLU A 21 19.01 5.92 -10.88
C GLU A 21 18.69 6.66 -12.20
N SER A 22 17.40 6.78 -12.55
CA SER A 22 16.95 7.49 -13.75
C SER A 22 17.05 9.01 -13.57
N SER A 23 17.40 9.73 -14.64
CA SER A 23 17.38 11.20 -14.66
C SER A 23 15.98 11.80 -14.48
N SER A 24 14.93 11.00 -14.67
CA SER A 24 13.52 11.39 -14.50
C SER A 24 12.94 10.98 -13.13
N SER A 25 13.76 10.38 -12.26
CA SER A 25 13.37 9.95 -10.92
C SER A 25 12.89 11.12 -10.08
N HIS A 26 11.70 10.97 -9.49
CA HIS A 26 11.15 11.93 -8.52
C HIS A 26 10.14 11.31 -7.56
N ILE A 27 9.85 10.01 -7.68
CA ILE A 27 9.14 9.28 -6.65
C ILE A 27 10.13 8.92 -5.55
N GLU A 28 9.79 9.30 -4.32
CA GLU A 28 10.63 9.05 -3.16
C GLU A 28 10.40 7.63 -2.63
N TYR A 29 11.44 7.11 -1.98
CA TYR A 29 11.37 5.87 -1.21
C TYR A 29 11.79 6.18 0.22
N THR A 30 11.15 5.52 1.18
CA THR A 30 11.64 5.52 2.57
C THR A 30 13.01 4.82 2.65
N PRO A 31 13.79 5.01 3.73
CA PRO A 31 15.01 4.23 3.96
C PRO A 31 14.81 2.71 3.87
N GLY A 32 13.65 2.20 4.28
CA GLY A 32 13.25 0.80 4.18
C GLY A 32 12.76 0.37 2.79
N GLY A 33 12.71 1.27 1.80
CA GLY A 33 12.39 0.95 0.41
C GLY A 33 10.90 0.97 0.06
N LEU A 34 10.03 1.56 0.89
CA LEU A 34 8.62 1.77 0.56
C LEU A 34 8.47 2.99 -0.34
N ILE A 35 7.68 2.89 -1.42
CA ILE A 35 7.27 4.04 -2.22
C ILE A 35 6.56 5.05 -1.32
N TYR A 36 7.11 6.25 -1.24
CA TYR A 36 6.62 7.30 -0.37
C TYR A 36 6.20 8.51 -1.18
N LYS A 37 4.99 8.99 -0.89
CA LYS A 37 4.50 10.27 -1.37
C LYS A 37 3.97 11.05 -0.16
N PRO A 38 4.47 12.28 0.08
CA PRO A 38 4.00 13.11 1.17
C PRO A 38 2.48 13.26 1.17
N GLY A 39 1.88 13.07 2.35
CA GLY A 39 0.44 13.06 2.55
C GLY A 39 0.03 12.14 3.70
N GLY A 40 -1.27 12.05 3.94
CA GLY A 40 -1.84 10.97 4.76
C GLY A 40 -2.12 9.73 3.92
N SER A 41 -2.20 8.58 4.57
CA SER A 41 -2.54 7.29 3.98
C SER A 41 -1.62 6.89 2.83
N ASN A 42 -0.30 6.93 3.05
CA ASN A 42 0.72 6.73 2.01
C ASN A 42 0.54 5.42 1.22
N LEU A 43 0.14 4.33 1.87
CA LEU A 43 -0.03 3.03 1.20
C LEU A 43 -1.04 3.06 0.06
N GLN A 44 -1.93 4.06 -0.04
CA GLN A 44 -2.79 4.24 -1.21
C GLN A 44 -1.99 4.39 -2.51
N HIS A 45 -0.84 5.07 -2.42
CA HIS A 45 0.06 5.30 -3.54
C HIS A 45 0.89 4.06 -3.78
N SER A 46 1.48 3.48 -2.74
CA SER A 46 2.32 2.29 -2.86
C SER A 46 1.54 1.11 -3.46
N THR A 47 0.32 0.82 -3.01
CA THR A 47 -0.49 -0.29 -3.56
C THR A 47 -0.92 -0.04 -5.00
N THR A 48 -1.35 1.18 -5.32
CA THR A 48 -1.76 1.55 -6.69
C THR A 48 -0.58 1.45 -7.67
N ILE A 49 0.57 2.02 -7.30
CA ILE A 49 1.77 2.02 -8.14
C ILE A 49 2.29 0.59 -8.30
N THR A 50 2.26 -0.21 -7.25
CA THR A 50 2.58 -1.64 -7.30
C THR A 50 1.75 -2.37 -8.35
N PHE A 51 0.43 -2.17 -8.34
CA PHE A 51 -0.44 -2.77 -9.33
C PHE A 51 -0.12 -2.28 -10.76
N LEU A 52 0.12 -0.98 -10.94
CA LEU A 52 0.50 -0.42 -12.24
C LEU A 52 1.82 -1.00 -12.76
N MET A 53 2.84 -1.16 -11.89
CA MET A 53 4.12 -1.79 -12.27
C MET A 53 3.91 -3.19 -12.84
N LEU A 54 3.03 -3.99 -12.23
CA LEU A 54 2.71 -5.35 -12.69
C LEU A 54 1.97 -5.34 -14.03
N VAL A 55 0.97 -4.47 -14.18
CA VAL A 55 0.22 -4.30 -15.44
C VAL A 55 1.17 -3.90 -16.56
N TYR A 56 2.02 -2.91 -16.32
CA TYR A 56 2.94 -2.39 -17.33
C TYR A 56 4.05 -3.40 -17.67
N ALA A 57 4.59 -4.12 -16.68
CA ALA A 57 5.50 -5.23 -16.91
C ALA A 57 4.89 -6.32 -17.82
N ASN A 58 3.60 -6.61 -17.66
CA ASN A 58 2.91 -7.57 -18.53
C ASN A 58 2.77 -7.06 -19.96
N TYR A 59 2.52 -5.75 -20.17
CA TYR A 59 2.53 -5.17 -21.52
C TYR A 59 3.91 -5.31 -22.17
N LEU A 60 4.97 -4.89 -21.48
CA LEU A 60 6.34 -5.01 -21.99
C LEU A 60 6.73 -6.46 -22.31
N ALA A 61 6.39 -7.41 -21.43
CA ALA A 61 6.67 -8.82 -21.65
C ALA A 61 5.93 -9.38 -22.87
N LYS A 62 4.64 -9.03 -23.04
CA LYS A 62 3.83 -9.49 -24.19
C LYS A 62 4.32 -8.94 -25.52
N THR A 63 4.94 -7.76 -25.52
CA THR A 63 5.46 -7.11 -26.73
C THR A 63 6.96 -7.30 -26.91
N SER A 64 7.62 -8.08 -26.04
CA SER A 64 9.08 -8.27 -26.03
C SER A 64 9.87 -6.96 -25.99
N GLN A 65 9.37 -5.98 -25.24
CA GLN A 65 9.99 -4.66 -25.10
C GLN A 65 10.62 -4.46 -23.73
N THR A 66 11.52 -3.49 -23.66
CA THR A 66 12.05 -2.91 -22.42
C THR A 66 11.67 -1.44 -22.35
N LEU A 67 11.64 -0.89 -21.14
CA LEU A 67 11.44 0.53 -20.92
C LEU A 67 12.79 1.25 -20.93
N ASN A 68 12.92 2.30 -21.73
CA ASN A 68 14.11 3.15 -21.75
C ASN A 68 13.87 4.40 -20.89
N CYS A 69 14.68 4.55 -19.85
CA CYS A 69 14.67 5.68 -18.91
C CYS A 69 15.95 6.52 -19.03
N GLY A 70 16.30 6.90 -20.26
CA GLY A 70 17.52 7.63 -20.59
C GLY A 70 18.71 6.68 -20.71
N ASN A 71 19.58 6.66 -19.70
CA ASN A 71 20.78 5.81 -19.69
C ASN A 71 20.52 4.41 -19.13
N ILE A 72 19.28 4.10 -18.74
CA ILE A 72 18.90 2.86 -18.06
C ILE A 72 17.79 2.17 -18.85
N ASN A 73 18.00 0.89 -19.14
CA ASN A 73 16.95 0.03 -19.68
C ASN A 73 16.36 -0.82 -18.55
N VAL A 74 15.06 -0.68 -18.34
CA VAL A 74 14.30 -1.40 -17.33
C VAL A 74 13.55 -2.56 -17.98
N SER A 75 13.79 -3.76 -17.45
CA SER A 75 13.13 -4.97 -17.92
C SER A 75 11.77 -5.19 -17.26
N PRO A 76 10.87 -5.97 -17.87
CA PRO A 76 9.63 -6.43 -17.22
C PRO A 76 9.89 -7.12 -15.87
N THR A 77 10.97 -7.91 -15.80
CA THR A 77 11.37 -8.62 -14.58
C THR A 77 11.75 -7.66 -13.46
N TRP A 78 12.48 -6.58 -13.77
CA TRP A 78 12.83 -5.57 -12.78
C TRP A 78 11.58 -4.91 -12.17
N LEU A 79 10.60 -4.54 -13.01
CA LEU A 79 9.32 -3.96 -12.53
C LEU A 79 8.55 -4.92 -11.62
N ARG A 80 8.52 -6.21 -11.96
CA ARG A 80 7.89 -7.25 -11.14
C ARG A 80 8.59 -7.41 -9.79
N GLN A 81 9.93 -7.36 -9.78
CA GLN A 81 10.72 -7.42 -8.54
C GLN A 81 10.49 -6.20 -7.66
N GLN A 82 10.40 -4.99 -8.22
CA GLN A 82 10.06 -3.80 -7.44
C GLN A 82 8.64 -3.89 -6.87
N ALA A 83 7.67 -4.33 -7.66
CA ALA A 83 6.31 -4.57 -7.19
C ALA A 83 6.27 -5.62 -6.05
N LYS A 84 7.07 -6.68 -6.17
CA LYS A 84 7.20 -7.70 -5.13
C LYS A 84 7.74 -7.12 -3.83
N LYS A 85 8.80 -6.30 -3.89
CA LYS A 85 9.32 -5.60 -2.70
C LYS A 85 8.28 -4.74 -2.00
N GLN A 86 7.40 -4.06 -2.74
CA GLN A 86 6.32 -3.27 -2.12
C GLN A 86 5.27 -4.15 -1.44
N VAL A 87 4.91 -5.29 -2.05
CA VAL A 87 4.01 -6.29 -1.42
C VAL A 87 4.64 -6.85 -0.16
N ASP A 88 5.89 -7.30 -0.24
CA ASP A 88 6.60 -7.89 0.89
C ASP A 88 6.78 -6.87 2.03
N TYR A 89 7.10 -5.61 1.70
CA TYR A 89 7.15 -4.51 2.69
C TYR A 89 5.81 -4.34 3.39
N ILE A 90 4.69 -4.28 2.66
CA ILE A 90 3.35 -4.15 3.25
C ILE A 90 3.02 -5.35 4.14
N LEU A 91 3.51 -6.54 3.81
CA LEU A 91 3.20 -7.77 4.54
C LEU A 91 4.15 -8.09 5.69
N GLY A 92 5.31 -7.43 5.78
CA GLY A 92 6.17 -7.51 6.96
C GLY A 92 7.68 -7.39 6.73
N ASP A 93 8.14 -7.41 5.47
CA ASP A 93 9.56 -7.23 5.13
C ASP A 93 9.93 -5.73 5.12
N ASN A 94 9.91 -5.14 6.32
CA ASN A 94 10.16 -3.73 6.55
C ASN A 94 10.93 -3.54 7.87
N PRO A 95 11.51 -2.35 8.12
CA PRO A 95 12.30 -2.09 9.34
C PRO A 95 11.55 -2.33 10.66
N MET A 96 10.22 -2.23 10.65
CA MET A 96 9.38 -2.49 11.82
C MET A 96 9.09 -3.98 12.02
N GLY A 97 9.36 -4.85 11.04
CA GLY A 97 9.08 -6.29 11.09
C GLY A 97 7.61 -6.59 11.38
N MET A 98 6.70 -5.77 10.85
CA MET A 98 5.25 -5.90 11.09
C MET A 98 4.46 -5.78 9.80
N SER A 99 3.37 -6.52 9.69
CA SER A 99 2.44 -6.36 8.58
C SER A 99 1.64 -5.07 8.74
N TYR A 100 1.42 -4.34 7.66
CA TYR A 100 0.45 -3.24 7.59
C TYR A 100 -0.94 -3.72 7.15
N MET A 101 -1.12 -5.02 6.93
CA MET A 101 -2.43 -5.67 6.74
C MET A 101 -2.91 -6.27 8.06
N VAL A 102 -4.06 -5.79 8.54
CA VAL A 102 -4.67 -6.24 9.80
C VAL A 102 -4.96 -7.75 9.74
N GLY A 103 -4.49 -8.48 10.75
CA GLY A 103 -4.70 -9.93 10.87
C GLY A 103 -3.75 -10.78 10.04
N TYR A 104 -2.73 -10.19 9.40
CA TYR A 104 -1.66 -10.91 8.71
C TYR A 104 -0.35 -10.86 9.52
N SER A 105 0.39 -11.98 9.59
CA SER A 105 1.57 -12.16 10.45
C SER A 105 1.27 -12.10 11.96
N ASP A 106 2.28 -12.34 12.79
CA ASP A 106 2.17 -12.29 14.25
C ASP A 106 2.10 -10.85 14.80
N ARG A 107 2.55 -9.87 13.99
CA ARG A 107 2.60 -8.45 14.35
C ARG A 107 1.91 -7.60 13.28
N TYR A 108 0.80 -6.97 13.66
CA TYR A 108 -0.02 -6.11 12.79
C TYR A 108 -0.74 -5.01 13.61
N PRO A 109 -1.26 -3.93 12.98
CA PRO A 109 -2.03 -2.87 13.64
C PRO A 109 -3.28 -3.39 14.35
N LYS A 110 -3.44 -3.02 15.61
CA LYS A 110 -4.58 -3.38 16.45
C LYS A 110 -5.48 -2.19 16.75
N ARG A 111 -5.04 -0.96 16.48
CA ARG A 111 -5.74 0.29 16.83
C ARG A 111 -6.07 1.11 15.58
N VAL A 112 -6.58 0.48 14.53
CA VAL A 112 -6.93 1.15 13.26
C VAL A 112 -8.06 2.17 13.42
N HIS A 113 -8.02 3.27 12.66
CA HIS A 113 -9.05 4.32 12.65
C HIS A 113 -10.32 3.86 11.93
N HIS A 114 -11.04 2.89 12.51
CA HIS A 114 -12.26 2.35 11.92
C HIS A 114 -13.34 2.14 12.98
N ARG A 115 -14.46 2.86 12.86
CA ARG A 115 -15.54 2.87 13.87
C ARG A 115 -16.11 1.49 14.15
N GLY A 116 -16.40 0.71 13.11
CA GLY A 116 -16.90 -0.66 13.29
C GLY A 116 -15.85 -1.63 13.87
N SER A 117 -14.57 -1.27 13.81
CA SER A 117 -13.49 -2.03 14.45
C SER A 117 -13.37 -1.65 15.92
N SER A 118 -13.38 -0.35 16.22
CA SER A 118 -13.13 0.20 17.57
C SER A 118 -14.33 0.13 18.52
N LEU A 119 -15.57 0.17 18.01
CA LEU A 119 -16.78 0.08 18.82
C LEU A 119 -17.10 -1.39 19.14
N PRO A 120 -17.73 -1.70 20.29
CA PRO A 120 -18.18 -3.05 20.60
C PRO A 120 -19.20 -3.52 19.56
N SER A 121 -19.28 -4.84 19.36
CA SER A 121 -20.27 -5.40 18.45
C SER A 121 -21.69 -5.23 19.01
N VAL A 122 -22.70 -5.25 18.14
CA VAL A 122 -24.12 -5.21 18.56
C VAL A 122 -24.50 -6.39 19.46
N LYS A 123 -23.75 -7.50 19.41
CA LYS A 123 -23.94 -8.67 20.28
C LYS A 123 -23.52 -8.37 21.72
N GLU A 124 -22.44 -7.61 21.90
CA GLU A 124 -21.90 -7.26 23.22
C GLU A 124 -22.53 -5.97 23.77
N HIS A 125 -22.94 -5.06 22.90
CA HIS A 125 -23.59 -3.80 23.25
C HIS A 125 -24.81 -3.57 22.34
N PRO A 126 -25.99 -4.16 22.65
CA PRO A 126 -27.17 -4.09 21.79
C PRO A 126 -27.87 -2.73 21.78
N GLN A 127 -27.62 -1.88 22.78
CA GLN A 127 -28.17 -0.53 22.86
C GLN A 127 -27.48 0.41 21.86
N ALA A 128 -28.21 1.43 21.40
CA ALA A 128 -27.63 2.47 20.56
C ALA A 128 -26.56 3.25 21.35
N ILE A 129 -25.42 3.53 20.70
CA ILE A 129 -24.35 4.39 21.23
C ILE A 129 -24.63 5.82 20.74
N ALA A 130 -24.86 6.75 21.66
CA ALA A 130 -25.12 8.14 21.31
C ALA A 130 -23.86 8.86 20.79
N CYS A 131 -24.04 10.01 20.12
CA CYS A 131 -22.97 10.69 19.35
C CYS A 131 -21.63 10.89 20.08
N LYS A 132 -21.65 11.19 21.39
CA LYS A 132 -20.43 11.42 22.19
C LYS A 132 -19.97 10.20 22.98
N GLU A 133 -20.82 9.20 23.15
CA GLU A 133 -20.51 7.99 23.92
C GLU A 133 -19.48 7.11 23.21
N GLY A 134 -19.32 7.26 21.89
CA GLY A 134 -18.25 6.63 21.12
C GLY A 134 -16.83 7.11 21.47
N SER A 135 -16.70 8.25 22.16
CA SER A 135 -15.40 8.89 22.42
C SER A 135 -14.49 8.06 23.32
N THR A 136 -15.06 7.29 24.25
CA THR A 136 -14.29 6.40 25.13
C THR A 136 -13.56 5.32 24.32
N TYR A 137 -14.23 4.74 23.33
CA TYR A 137 -13.63 3.77 22.42
C TYR A 137 -12.61 4.40 21.48
N PHE A 138 -12.88 5.61 20.98
CA PHE A 138 -11.93 6.33 20.14
C PHE A 138 -10.63 6.67 20.90
N ASN A 139 -10.73 7.12 22.14
CA ASN A 139 -9.59 7.53 22.97
C ASN A 139 -8.89 6.37 23.70
N SER A 140 -9.45 5.15 23.66
CA SER A 140 -8.86 4.00 24.38
C SER A 140 -7.48 3.64 23.82
N SER A 141 -6.54 3.30 24.72
CA SER A 141 -5.25 2.70 24.36
C SER A 141 -5.36 1.20 24.06
N ASP A 142 -6.51 0.59 24.31
CA ASP A 142 -6.74 -0.82 24.02
C ASP A 142 -6.84 -1.09 22.53
N ALA A 143 -6.57 -2.35 22.16
CA ALA A 143 -6.85 -2.87 20.83
C ALA A 143 -8.34 -2.73 20.49
N ASN A 144 -8.63 -2.56 19.21
CA ASN A 144 -10.00 -2.57 18.71
C ASN A 144 -10.66 -3.95 18.99
N PRO A 145 -11.89 -4.00 19.53
CA PRO A 145 -12.56 -5.25 19.88
C PRO A 145 -12.89 -6.12 18.66
N ASN A 146 -13.13 -5.53 17.49
CA ASN A 146 -13.37 -6.27 16.26
C ASN A 146 -12.17 -6.16 15.33
N VAL A 147 -11.52 -7.29 15.04
CA VAL A 147 -10.38 -7.35 14.12
C VAL A 147 -10.88 -7.13 12.68
N LEU A 148 -10.44 -6.05 12.05
CA LEU A 148 -10.79 -5.73 10.67
C LEU A 148 -9.88 -6.48 9.68
N VAL A 149 -10.02 -7.81 9.64
CA VAL A 149 -9.13 -8.71 8.90
C VAL A 149 -9.00 -8.30 7.43
N GLY A 150 -7.76 -8.23 6.95
CA GLY A 150 -7.42 -7.90 5.56
C GLY A 150 -7.37 -6.41 5.25
N ALA A 151 -7.78 -5.53 6.17
CA ALA A 151 -7.67 -4.09 5.97
C ALA A 151 -6.20 -3.65 5.96
N ILE A 152 -5.82 -2.84 4.98
CA ILE A 152 -4.48 -2.24 4.91
C ILE A 152 -4.60 -0.80 5.39
N VAL A 153 -3.77 -0.46 6.39
CA VAL A 153 -3.76 0.89 6.99
C VAL A 153 -3.06 1.90 6.07
N GLY A 154 -3.03 3.17 6.47
CA GLY A 154 -2.31 4.22 5.78
C GLY A 154 -0.79 4.01 5.71
N GLY A 155 -0.22 3.29 6.69
CA GLY A 155 1.17 2.85 6.72
C GLY A 155 2.13 3.83 7.38
N PRO A 156 3.45 3.59 7.29
CA PRO A 156 4.45 4.32 8.06
C PRO A 156 4.70 5.74 7.53
N GLY A 157 5.41 6.53 8.33
CA GLY A 157 6.00 7.80 7.91
C GLY A 157 7.15 7.62 6.91
N LYS A 158 7.72 8.75 6.47
CA LYS A 158 8.88 8.78 5.56
C LYS A 158 10.14 8.11 6.11
N ASP A 159 10.16 7.92 7.42
CA ASP A 159 11.21 7.35 8.25
C ASP A 159 10.96 5.87 8.59
N ASP A 160 9.99 5.23 7.91
CA ASP A 160 9.54 3.85 8.16
C ASP A 160 8.87 3.63 9.53
N VAL A 161 8.64 4.70 10.32
CA VAL A 161 8.05 4.59 11.65
C VAL A 161 6.53 4.55 11.58
N TYR A 162 5.96 3.51 12.17
CA TYR A 162 4.52 3.35 12.37
C TYR A 162 4.19 3.25 13.85
N GLU A 163 3.33 4.15 14.33
CA GLU A 163 2.75 4.10 15.67
C GLU A 163 1.32 3.59 15.52
N ASP A 164 0.97 2.53 16.26
CA ASP A 164 -0.38 1.97 16.24
C ASP A 164 -1.31 2.84 17.10
N ASP A 165 -1.64 4.01 16.57
CA ASP A 165 -2.52 4.99 17.19
C ASP A 165 -3.76 5.26 16.34
N ARG A 166 -4.91 5.02 16.95
CA ARG A 166 -6.23 5.25 16.35
C ARG A 166 -6.46 6.72 16.03
N ALA A 167 -5.88 7.64 16.81
CA ALA A 167 -6.05 9.08 16.57
C ALA A 167 -5.22 9.57 15.37
N ASP A 168 -4.10 8.90 15.05
CA ASP A 168 -3.30 9.20 13.85
C ASP A 168 -3.92 8.59 12.59
N PHE A 169 -5.04 9.17 12.15
CA PHE A 169 -5.73 8.75 10.93
C PHE A 169 -4.84 8.79 9.68
N ARG A 170 -3.72 9.52 9.68
CA ARG A 170 -2.82 9.53 8.51
C ARG A 170 -2.10 8.18 8.35
N LYS A 171 -1.80 7.51 9.45
CA LYS A 171 -1.14 6.19 9.44
C LYS A 171 -2.14 5.06 9.61
N SER A 172 -3.15 5.22 10.45
CA SER A 172 -4.01 4.12 10.90
C SER A 172 -5.34 3.97 10.15
N GLU A 173 -5.67 4.85 9.20
CA GLU A 173 -6.91 4.78 8.41
C GLU A 173 -6.85 3.66 7.35
N PRO A 174 -7.74 2.65 7.44
CA PRO A 174 -7.92 1.70 6.36
C PRO A 174 -8.95 2.20 5.35
N THR A 175 -8.71 2.00 4.06
CA THR A 175 -9.66 2.43 3.03
C THR A 175 -9.78 1.45 1.87
N THR A 176 -10.93 1.46 1.21
CA THR A 176 -11.20 0.56 0.07
C THR A 176 -10.23 0.77 -1.09
N TYR A 177 -9.79 2.00 -1.33
CA TYR A 177 -8.87 2.32 -2.41
C TYR A 177 -7.42 1.93 -2.13
N ILE A 178 -7.01 1.70 -0.87
CA ILE A 178 -5.72 1.06 -0.56
C ILE A 178 -5.80 -0.43 -0.90
N ASN A 179 -6.87 -1.10 -0.47
CA ASN A 179 -7.08 -2.53 -0.65
C ASN A 179 -7.31 -2.94 -2.11
N ALA A 180 -8.11 -2.17 -2.87
CA ALA A 180 -8.53 -2.53 -4.23
C ALA A 180 -7.36 -2.86 -5.19
N PRO A 181 -6.33 -2.00 -5.38
CA PRO A 181 -5.20 -2.35 -6.23
C PRO A 181 -4.31 -3.45 -5.62
N PHE A 182 -4.23 -3.53 -4.28
CA PHE A 182 -3.44 -4.55 -3.61
C PHE A 182 -3.97 -5.97 -3.86
N VAL A 183 -5.30 -6.14 -3.89
CA VAL A 183 -5.92 -7.42 -4.29
C VAL A 183 -5.44 -7.86 -5.68
N GLY A 184 -5.32 -6.92 -6.62
CA GLY A 184 -4.77 -7.20 -7.96
C GLY A 184 -3.30 -7.63 -7.92
N ALA A 185 -2.48 -6.99 -7.08
CA ALA A 185 -1.08 -7.37 -6.90
C ALA A 185 -0.93 -8.75 -6.26
N LEU A 186 -1.71 -9.06 -5.22
CA LEU A 186 -1.71 -10.38 -4.59
C LEU A 186 -2.16 -11.47 -5.57
N ALA A 187 -3.23 -11.23 -6.33
CA ALA A 187 -3.70 -12.16 -7.35
C ALA A 187 -2.63 -12.47 -8.41
N TYR A 188 -1.85 -11.46 -8.81
CA TYR A 188 -0.73 -11.64 -9.72
C TYR A 188 0.34 -12.58 -9.13
N PHE A 189 0.79 -12.35 -7.90
CA PHE A 189 1.83 -13.18 -7.28
C PHE A 189 1.35 -14.58 -6.92
N VAL A 190 0.08 -14.76 -6.58
CA VAL A 190 -0.53 -16.10 -6.41
C VAL A 190 -0.53 -16.86 -7.75
N ALA A 191 -0.83 -16.20 -8.86
CA ALA A 191 -0.79 -16.82 -10.19
C ALA A 191 0.64 -17.05 -10.72
N ASN A 192 1.65 -16.41 -10.11
CA ASN A 192 3.05 -16.48 -10.55
C ASN A 192 4.01 -16.66 -9.36
N PRO A 193 3.97 -17.81 -8.66
CA PRO A 193 4.65 -17.99 -7.36
C PRO A 193 6.18 -18.08 -7.43
N ASN A 194 6.75 -18.27 -8.63
CA ASN A 194 8.19 -18.43 -8.84
C ASN A 194 8.90 -17.11 -9.21
N LEU A 195 8.19 -15.98 -9.14
CA LEU A 195 8.72 -14.63 -9.37
C LEU A 195 9.09 -13.91 -8.08
#